data_AF-A0A934H9V2-F1
#
_entry.id   AF-A0A934H9V2-F1
#
_cell.length_a   1.000
_cell.length_b   1.000
_cell.length_c   1.000
_cell.angle_alpha   90.00
_cell.angle_beta   90.00
_cell.angle_gamma   90.00
#
_symmetry.space_group_name_H-M   'P 1'
#
loop_
_entity.id
_entity.type
_entity.pdbx_description
1 polymer ?
#
loop_
_entity_poly.entity_id
_entity_poly.type
_entity_poly.pdbx_seq_one_letter_code
_entity_poly.pdbx_strand_id
1 'polypeptide(L)'
;MHGEEVEERIAALGAVRSPGQSAGDTSTLDRAAGRLESAAEALERTGSAQPMLGLMHVEGANNVAGVMGDFISQMRVQRTLDGQPLAGGADHFTIAQGLARAMGVAPEPSDRAPVQGDVARLGLFGDQALKLGLNGTQTAQVVKEVKLTPEGTLRPQTRTELVNQAYSTLNTGWDGAQQAVNALQRAAAMLPTSITARGTVSVPDITVNPQVQVSVSTPERGGLDQTLASQAALAGSQMGAMSSEE
;
A
#
# COMPACT_ATOMS: atom_id res chain seq x y z
N MET A 1 -40.85 -55.53 7.85
CA MET A 1 -39.57 -56.12 7.41
C MET A 1 -39.14 -55.31 6.20
N HIS A 2 -38.40 -54.21 6.39
CA HIS A 2 -36.97 -54.14 6.72
C HIS A 2 -36.09 -54.77 5.64
N GLY A 3 -35.39 -53.88 4.94
CA GLY A 3 -33.96 -54.00 4.66
C GLY A 3 -33.59 -54.96 3.56
N GLU A 4 -33.54 -54.49 2.31
CA GLU A 4 -32.75 -55.16 1.26
C GLU A 4 -32.42 -54.28 0.03
N GLU A 5 -32.91 -53.04 -0.08
CA GLU A 5 -32.62 -52.16 -1.26
C GLU A 5 -31.59 -51.03 -1.02
N VAL A 6 -30.83 -51.06 0.08
CA VAL A 6 -29.80 -50.02 0.36
C VAL A 6 -28.36 -50.53 0.14
N GLU A 7 -28.13 -51.83 -0.05
CA GLU A 7 -26.76 -52.37 -0.14
C GLU A 7 -26.11 -52.35 -1.54
N GLU A 8 -26.86 -52.13 -2.62
CA GLU A 8 -26.23 -52.17 -3.97
C GLU A 8 -25.58 -50.83 -4.39
N ARG A 9 -25.88 -49.71 -3.72
CA ARG A 9 -25.29 -48.40 -4.07
C ARG A 9 -24.01 -48.05 -3.32
N ILE A 10 -23.53 -48.94 -2.45
CA ILE A 10 -22.29 -48.75 -1.66
C ILE A 10 -21.08 -49.48 -2.28
N ALA A 11 -21.27 -50.35 -3.27
CA ALA A 11 -20.20 -51.08 -3.93
C ALA A 11 -19.48 -50.30 -5.05
N ALA A 12 -20.00 -49.15 -5.49
CA ALA A 12 -19.43 -48.35 -6.58
C ALA A 12 -18.56 -47.16 -6.13
N LEU A 13 -18.35 -46.95 -4.83
CA LEU A 13 -17.55 -45.85 -4.28
C LEU A 13 -16.22 -46.31 -3.64
N GLY A 14 -15.85 -47.58 -3.82
CA GLY A 14 -14.70 -48.21 -3.15
C GLY A 14 -13.38 -48.25 -3.92
N ALA A 15 -13.21 -47.52 -5.03
CA ALA A 15 -12.01 -47.62 -5.87
C ALA A 15 -11.40 -46.27 -6.29
N VAL A 16 -11.07 -45.42 -5.31
CA VAL A 16 -9.94 -44.49 -5.45
C VAL A 16 -9.12 -44.55 -4.16
N ARG A 17 -8.35 -45.64 -4.03
CA ARG A 17 -7.24 -45.71 -3.08
C ARG A 17 -5.97 -45.92 -3.89
N SER A 18 -5.39 -44.81 -4.35
CA SER A 18 -4.03 -44.79 -4.87
C SER A 18 -3.07 -45.18 -3.75
N PRO A 19 -2.23 -46.22 -3.91
CA PRO A 19 -1.13 -46.47 -3.00
C PRO A 19 -0.02 -45.48 -3.32
N GLY A 20 0.20 -44.48 -2.46
CA GLY A 20 1.34 -43.58 -2.58
C GLY A 20 1.09 -42.17 -2.06
N GLN A 21 0.96 -42.01 -0.74
CA GLN A 21 1.06 -40.68 -0.11
C GLN A 21 1.64 -40.81 1.30
N SER A 22 2.97 -40.92 1.33
CA SER A 22 3.83 -40.60 2.47
C SER A 22 5.20 -40.21 1.92
N ALA A 23 5.27 -39.04 1.28
CA ALA A 23 6.50 -38.35 0.88
C ALA A 23 6.23 -36.90 0.38
N GLY A 24 5.16 -36.24 0.86
CA GLY A 24 4.69 -34.96 0.29
C GLY A 24 4.84 -33.73 1.19
N ASP A 25 4.63 -33.89 2.50
CA ASP A 25 4.58 -32.76 3.44
C ASP A 25 5.91 -32.05 3.66
N THR A 26 7.03 -32.78 3.57
CA THR A 26 8.36 -32.17 3.65
C THR A 26 8.62 -31.25 2.46
N SER A 27 8.10 -31.56 1.26
CA SER A 27 8.40 -30.77 0.05
C SER A 27 7.65 -29.44 -0.05
N THR A 28 6.49 -29.31 0.58
CA THR A 28 5.69 -28.08 0.65
C THR A 28 6.17 -27.16 1.77
N LEU A 29 6.54 -27.74 2.92
CA LEU A 29 7.20 -27.01 4.01
C LEU A 29 8.61 -26.55 3.60
N ASP A 30 9.37 -27.36 2.88
CA ASP A 30 10.70 -27.01 2.35
C ASP A 30 10.60 -25.89 1.28
N ARG A 31 9.58 -25.94 0.41
CA ARG A 31 9.27 -24.82 -0.50
C ARG A 31 8.80 -23.55 0.22
N ALA A 32 8.06 -23.69 1.33
CA ALA A 32 7.64 -22.55 2.13
C ALA A 32 8.82 -21.93 2.89
N ALA A 33 9.70 -22.77 3.45
CA ALA A 33 10.94 -22.37 4.11
C ALA A 33 11.90 -21.69 3.13
N GLY A 34 12.13 -22.27 1.95
CA GLY A 34 12.98 -21.66 0.92
C GLY A 34 12.43 -20.34 0.37
N ARG A 35 11.09 -20.18 0.32
CA ARG A 35 10.47 -18.88 0.01
C ARG A 35 10.62 -17.87 1.14
N LEU A 36 10.58 -18.32 2.39
CA LEU A 36 10.78 -17.48 3.57
C LEU A 36 12.24 -17.01 3.67
N GLU A 37 13.21 -17.90 3.41
CA GLU A 37 14.64 -17.60 3.34
C GLU A 37 14.94 -16.64 2.19
N SER A 38 14.38 -16.89 0.99
CA SER A 38 14.53 -15.96 -0.14
C SER A 38 13.91 -14.59 0.14
N ALA A 39 12.78 -14.55 0.86
CA ALA A 39 12.14 -13.31 1.27
C ALA A 39 12.93 -12.59 2.38
N ALA A 40 13.54 -13.33 3.31
CA ALA A 40 14.41 -12.81 4.35
C ALA A 40 15.72 -12.28 3.76
N GLU A 41 16.37 -12.99 2.85
CA GLU A 41 17.57 -12.52 2.13
C GLU A 41 17.26 -11.32 1.21
N ALA A 42 16.08 -11.31 0.56
CA ALA A 42 15.64 -10.14 -0.19
C ALA A 42 15.40 -8.95 0.74
N LEU A 43 14.84 -9.18 1.92
CA LEU A 43 14.65 -8.16 2.94
C LEU A 43 15.97 -7.70 3.56
N GLU A 44 16.97 -8.59 3.73
CA GLU A 44 18.31 -8.25 4.20
C GLU A 44 19.10 -7.46 3.15
N ARG A 45 18.98 -7.78 1.85
CA ARG A 45 19.52 -6.94 0.76
C ARG A 45 18.82 -5.58 0.66
N THR A 46 17.57 -5.48 1.11
CA THR A 46 16.83 -4.21 1.24
C THR A 46 17.07 -3.55 2.62
N GLY A 47 17.73 -4.26 3.54
CA GLY A 47 17.93 -3.92 4.96
C GLY A 47 19.06 -2.94 5.24
N SER A 48 19.75 -2.45 4.22
CA SER A 48 20.55 -1.22 4.32
C SER A 48 19.68 0.04 4.40
N ALA A 49 18.36 -0.10 4.48
CA ALA A 49 17.44 0.98 4.86
C ALA A 49 17.73 1.42 6.30
N GLN A 50 18.41 2.55 6.47
CA GLN A 50 18.61 3.14 7.79
C GLN A 50 17.22 3.43 8.40
N PRO A 51 16.87 2.84 9.56
CA PRO A 51 15.59 3.11 10.18
C PRO A 51 15.58 4.57 10.65
N MET A 52 14.82 5.41 9.96
CA MET A 52 14.64 6.81 10.36
C MET A 52 13.41 6.91 11.25
N LEU A 53 13.60 7.39 12.48
CA LEU A 53 12.49 7.78 13.34
C LEU A 53 11.89 9.08 12.80
N GLY A 54 10.60 9.08 12.49
CA GLY A 54 9.97 10.25 11.88
C GLY A 54 8.46 10.25 11.91
N LEU A 55 7.91 11.28 11.28
CA LEU A 55 6.49 11.43 11.01
C LEU A 55 6.24 11.05 9.55
N MET A 56 5.45 10.00 9.32
CA MET A 56 4.93 9.64 8.01
C MET A 56 3.61 10.36 7.79
N HIS A 57 3.52 11.16 6.74
CA HIS A 57 2.29 11.83 6.34
C HIS A 57 1.78 11.23 5.04
N VAL A 58 0.54 10.72 5.07
CA VAL A 58 -0.15 10.19 3.89
C VAL A 58 -1.31 11.12 3.57
N GLU A 59 -1.24 11.78 2.41
CA GLU A 59 -2.29 12.69 1.95
C GLU A 59 -2.98 12.15 0.69
N GLY A 60 -4.27 12.41 0.56
CA GLY A 60 -5.04 12.18 -0.66
C GLY A 60 -5.92 10.94 -0.59
N ALA A 61 -7.10 11.04 -1.20
CA ALA A 61 -8.13 10.00 -1.18
C ALA A 61 -7.63 8.62 -1.63
N ASN A 62 -6.78 8.57 -2.66
CA ASN A 62 -6.23 7.32 -3.18
C ASN A 62 -5.24 6.66 -2.21
N ASN A 63 -4.42 7.45 -1.53
CA ASN A 63 -3.42 6.95 -0.61
C ASN A 63 -4.06 6.52 0.70
N VAL A 64 -4.98 7.33 1.24
CA VAL A 64 -5.81 6.97 2.42
C VAL A 64 -6.60 5.69 2.15
N ALA A 65 -7.20 5.56 0.96
CA ALA A 65 -7.88 4.33 0.57
C ALA A 65 -6.95 3.11 0.53
N GLY A 66 -5.72 3.28 0.04
CA GLY A 66 -4.70 2.24 0.05
C GLY A 66 -4.35 1.78 1.47
N VAL A 67 -4.07 2.73 2.37
CA VAL A 67 -3.77 2.48 3.79
C VAL A 67 -4.94 1.78 4.48
N MET A 68 -6.18 2.23 4.27
CA MET A 68 -7.36 1.57 4.85
C MET A 68 -7.56 0.15 4.29
N GLY A 69 -7.30 -0.07 3.00
CA GLY A 69 -7.36 -1.40 2.40
C GLY A 69 -6.30 -2.35 2.94
N ASP A 70 -5.08 -1.87 3.12
CA ASP A 70 -3.99 -2.65 3.70
C ASP A 70 -4.25 -2.96 5.18
N PHE A 71 -4.70 -1.97 5.95
CA PHE A 71 -5.13 -2.14 7.34
C PHE A 71 -6.18 -3.26 7.49
N ILE A 72 -7.22 -3.26 6.65
CA ILE A 72 -8.26 -4.31 6.68
C ILE A 72 -7.66 -5.68 6.33
N SER A 73 -6.78 -5.74 5.33
CA SER A 73 -6.11 -6.99 4.95
C SER A 73 -5.29 -7.56 6.11
N GLN A 74 -4.47 -6.73 6.74
CA GLN A 74 -3.66 -7.11 7.90
C GLN A 74 -4.52 -7.51 9.09
N MET A 75 -5.56 -6.74 9.41
CA MET A 75 -6.48 -7.03 10.53
C MET A 75 -7.20 -8.37 10.36
N ARG A 76 -7.65 -8.69 9.13
CA ARG A 76 -8.30 -9.97 8.87
C ARG A 76 -7.33 -11.14 9.07
N VAL A 77 -6.09 -11.01 8.60
CA VAL A 77 -5.05 -12.03 8.81
C VAL A 77 -4.75 -12.19 10.30
N GLN A 78 -4.52 -11.09 11.02
CA GLN A 78 -4.20 -11.11 12.43
C GLN A 78 -5.30 -11.77 13.27
N ARG A 79 -6.56 -11.43 13.01
CA ARG A 79 -7.70 -12.04 13.73
C ARG A 79 -7.88 -13.51 13.40
N THR A 80 -7.63 -13.90 12.16
CA THR A 80 -7.67 -15.32 11.76
C THR A 80 -6.59 -16.11 12.52
N LEU A 81 -5.40 -15.54 12.65
CA LEU A 81 -4.30 -16.14 13.43
C LEU A 81 -4.60 -16.20 14.92
N ASP A 82 -5.26 -15.19 15.47
CA ASP A 82 -5.64 -15.10 16.90
C ASP A 82 -6.93 -15.88 17.23
N GLY A 83 -7.59 -16.50 16.24
CA GLY A 83 -8.88 -17.16 16.40
C GLY A 83 -10.04 -16.22 16.74
N GLN A 84 -9.87 -14.92 16.49
CA GLN A 84 -10.85 -13.89 16.78
C GLN A 84 -11.88 -13.74 15.64
N PRO A 85 -13.12 -13.34 15.96
CA PRO A 85 -14.12 -13.06 14.94
C PRO A 85 -13.70 -11.88 14.06
N LEU A 86 -13.84 -12.04 12.74
CA LEU A 86 -13.60 -10.96 11.78
C LEU A 86 -14.53 -9.78 12.04
N ALA A 87 -15.77 -10.03 12.44
CA ALA A 87 -16.71 -9.02 12.90
C ALA A 87 -16.54 -8.80 14.41
N GLY A 88 -15.95 -7.65 14.78
CA GLY A 88 -15.73 -7.26 16.16
C GLY A 88 -14.98 -5.94 16.25
N GLY A 89 -15.28 -5.11 17.25
CA GLY A 89 -14.54 -3.87 17.48
C GLY A 89 -13.11 -4.18 17.95
N ALA A 90 -12.13 -3.45 17.42
CA ALA A 90 -10.79 -3.43 17.99
C ALA A 90 -10.63 -2.19 18.86
N ASP A 91 -9.82 -2.28 19.92
CA ASP A 91 -9.46 -1.12 20.70
C ASP A 91 -8.72 -0.09 19.85
N HIS A 92 -8.90 1.18 20.21
CA HIS A 92 -8.31 2.33 19.53
C HIS A 92 -6.79 2.18 19.35
N PHE A 93 -6.10 1.60 20.35
CA PHE A 93 -4.67 1.30 20.30
C PHE A 93 -4.32 0.28 19.20
N THR A 94 -5.04 -0.84 19.13
CA THR A 94 -4.86 -1.88 18.10
C THR A 94 -5.10 -1.31 16.70
N ILE A 95 -6.12 -0.45 16.57
CA ILE A 95 -6.43 0.24 15.32
C ILE A 95 -5.31 1.21 14.93
N ALA A 96 -4.82 2.03 15.87
CA ALA A 96 -3.73 2.97 15.62
C ALA A 96 -2.44 2.24 15.20
N GLN A 97 -2.09 1.14 15.89
CA GLN A 97 -0.91 0.35 15.52
C GLN A 97 -1.06 -0.32 14.15
N GLY A 98 -2.22 -0.88 13.84
CA GLY A 98 -2.49 -1.49 12.54
C GLY A 98 -2.43 -0.46 11.41
N LEU A 99 -2.99 0.73 11.62
CA LEU A 99 -2.93 1.82 10.64
C LEU A 99 -1.51 2.35 10.43
N ALA A 100 -0.72 2.50 11.49
CA ALA A 100 0.69 2.87 11.37
C ALA A 100 1.45 1.85 10.50
N ARG A 101 1.27 0.55 10.76
CA ARG A 101 1.87 -0.53 9.96
C ARG A 101 1.41 -0.52 8.52
N ALA A 102 0.12 -0.27 8.27
CA ALA A 102 -0.43 -0.13 6.93
C ALA A 102 0.12 1.08 6.16
N MET A 103 0.62 2.10 6.87
CA MET A 103 1.36 3.22 6.29
C MET A 103 2.86 2.92 6.10
N GLY A 104 3.32 1.71 6.42
CA GLY A 104 4.74 1.36 6.39
C GLY A 104 5.54 1.92 7.58
N VAL A 105 4.84 2.42 8.61
CA VAL A 105 5.46 2.89 9.84
C VAL A 105 5.45 1.74 10.85
N ALA A 106 6.62 1.38 11.36
CA ALA A 106 6.71 0.51 12.53
C ALA A 106 6.50 1.39 13.79
N PRO A 107 5.35 1.28 14.47
CA PRO A 107 5.11 2.04 15.69
C PRO A 107 5.97 1.50 16.82
N GLU A 108 6.48 2.37 17.68
CA GLU A 108 7.09 1.98 18.94
C GLU A 108 6.07 1.21 19.79
N PRO A 109 6.40 0.04 20.36
CA PRO A 109 5.44 -0.80 21.08
C PRO A 109 4.87 -0.11 22.34
N SER A 110 5.59 0.87 22.88
CA SER A 110 5.16 1.70 24.02
C SER A 110 4.39 2.95 23.62
N ASP A 111 4.39 3.33 22.33
CA ASP A 111 3.69 4.52 21.86
C ASP A 111 2.19 4.23 21.71
N ARG A 112 1.39 4.87 22.57
CA ARG A 112 -0.06 4.66 22.64
C ARG A 112 -0.85 5.41 21.56
N ALA A 113 -0.21 6.29 20.80
CA ALA A 113 -0.86 7.09 19.77
C ALA A 113 0.09 7.26 18.56
N PRO A 114 0.40 6.15 17.86
CA PRO A 114 1.31 6.21 16.73
C PRO A 114 0.66 6.96 15.58
N VAL A 115 -0.67 6.97 15.46
CA VAL A 115 -1.41 7.78 14.48
C VAL A 115 -1.89 9.06 15.13
N GLN A 116 -1.61 10.20 14.49
CA GLN A 116 -2.13 11.51 14.89
C GLN A 116 -3.46 11.77 14.18
N GLY A 117 -4.48 12.18 14.94
CA GLY A 117 -5.78 12.59 14.42
C GLY A 117 -6.94 11.69 14.86
N ASP A 118 -8.01 11.68 14.04
CA ASP A 118 -9.29 11.01 14.31
C ASP A 118 -9.25 9.48 14.05
N VAL A 119 -8.43 8.76 14.81
CA VAL A 119 -8.36 7.29 14.76
C VAL A 119 -9.71 6.66 15.11
N ALA A 120 -10.57 7.33 15.90
CA ALA A 120 -11.93 6.89 16.14
C ALA A 120 -12.77 6.81 14.85
N ARG A 121 -12.61 7.75 13.90
CA ARG A 121 -13.33 7.74 12.62
C ARG A 121 -12.77 6.68 11.67
N LEU A 122 -11.44 6.55 11.64
CA LEU A 122 -10.75 5.50 10.88
C LEU A 122 -11.17 4.11 11.39
N GLY A 123 -11.23 3.95 12.71
CA GLY A 123 -11.67 2.74 13.39
C GLY A 123 -13.13 2.39 13.16
N LEU A 124 -14.03 3.39 13.22
CA LEU A 124 -15.45 3.20 12.92
C LEU A 124 -15.65 2.68 11.50
N PHE A 125 -14.99 3.27 10.51
CA PHE A 125 -15.07 2.76 9.15
C PHE A 125 -14.48 1.35 9.03
N GLY A 126 -13.33 1.11 9.66
CA GLY A 126 -12.70 -0.20 9.64
C GLY A 126 -13.58 -1.30 10.24
N ASP A 127 -14.27 -1.00 11.35
CA ASP A 127 -15.24 -1.90 11.97
C ASP A 127 -16.41 -2.21 11.03
N GLN A 128 -17.00 -1.19 10.38
CA GLN A 128 -18.07 -1.40 9.40
C GLN A 128 -17.59 -2.25 8.21
N ALA A 129 -16.38 -2.02 7.72
CA ALA A 129 -15.80 -2.79 6.62
C ALA A 129 -15.58 -4.26 7.02
N LEU A 130 -15.05 -4.50 8.22
CA LEU A 130 -14.85 -5.85 8.76
C LEU A 130 -16.18 -6.57 9.00
N LYS A 131 -17.18 -5.88 9.57
CA LYS A 131 -18.52 -6.40 9.81
C LYS A 131 -19.21 -6.81 8.50
N LEU A 132 -18.99 -6.07 7.43
CA LEU A 132 -19.46 -6.39 6.08
C LEU A 132 -18.61 -7.46 5.36
N GLY A 133 -17.55 -7.96 5.99
CA GLY A 133 -16.65 -8.95 5.42
C GLY A 133 -15.81 -8.41 4.25
N LEU A 134 -15.65 -7.08 4.13
CA LEU A 134 -14.90 -6.48 3.03
C LEU A 134 -13.43 -6.89 3.07
N ASN A 135 -12.86 -7.13 1.90
CA ASN A 135 -11.42 -7.30 1.76
C ASN A 135 -10.74 -5.92 1.58
N GLY A 136 -9.40 -5.92 1.54
CA GLY A 136 -8.65 -4.67 1.38
C GLY A 136 -8.93 -3.92 0.08
N THR A 137 -9.12 -4.64 -1.03
CA THR A 137 -9.37 -4.01 -2.34
C THR A 137 -10.75 -3.38 -2.41
N GLN A 138 -11.79 -4.07 -1.92
CA GLN A 138 -13.15 -3.54 -1.78
C GLN A 138 -13.18 -2.32 -0.84
N THR A 139 -12.47 -2.40 0.27
CA THR A 139 -12.36 -1.28 1.22
C THR A 139 -11.73 -0.06 0.54
N ALA A 140 -10.60 -0.24 -0.16
CA ALA A 140 -9.95 0.84 -0.89
C ALA A 140 -10.86 1.43 -1.97
N GLN A 141 -11.62 0.59 -2.69
CA GLN A 141 -12.58 1.06 -3.68
C GLN A 141 -13.69 1.91 -3.06
N VAL A 142 -14.27 1.47 -1.94
CA VAL A 142 -15.30 2.23 -1.20
C VAL A 142 -14.79 3.60 -0.78
N VAL A 143 -13.59 3.67 -0.20
CA VAL A 143 -13.00 4.95 0.22
C VAL A 143 -12.73 5.85 -0.99
N LYS A 144 -12.15 5.30 -2.07
CA LYS A 144 -11.91 6.05 -3.31
C LYS A 144 -13.20 6.63 -3.87
N GLU A 145 -14.22 5.81 -4.03
CA GLU A 145 -15.50 6.27 -4.60
C GLU A 145 -16.12 7.36 -3.73
N VAL A 146 -16.23 7.15 -2.42
CA VAL A 146 -16.86 8.13 -1.52
C VAL A 146 -16.03 9.41 -1.39
N LYS A 147 -14.71 9.35 -1.47
CA LYS A 147 -13.85 10.55 -1.36
C LYS A 147 -13.67 11.30 -2.68
N LEU A 148 -13.80 10.60 -3.81
CA LEU A 148 -13.63 11.20 -5.14
C LEU A 148 -14.97 11.64 -5.76
N THR A 149 -16.11 11.16 -5.26
CA THR A 149 -17.42 11.67 -5.68
C THR A 149 -17.78 12.95 -4.90
N PRO A 150 -18.25 14.01 -5.58
CA PRO A 150 -18.65 15.25 -4.92
C PRO A 150 -19.84 15.05 -3.97
N GLU A 151 -20.65 14.02 -4.21
CA GLU A 151 -21.83 13.70 -3.39
C GLU A 151 -21.47 12.88 -2.14
N GLY A 152 -20.23 12.38 -2.02
CA GLY A 152 -19.83 11.52 -0.92
C GLY A 152 -20.56 10.17 -0.93
N THR A 153 -20.88 9.66 -2.13
CA THR A 153 -21.68 8.43 -2.29
C THR A 153 -20.95 7.36 -3.09
N LEU A 154 -21.32 6.11 -2.83
CA LEU A 154 -20.87 4.96 -3.61
C LEU A 154 -21.60 4.93 -4.96
N ARG A 155 -20.91 4.46 -6.00
CA ARG A 155 -21.56 4.25 -7.29
C ARG A 155 -22.69 3.22 -7.13
N PRO A 156 -23.80 3.35 -7.90
CA PRO A 156 -24.94 2.44 -7.78
C PRO A 156 -24.58 0.97 -7.96
N GLN A 157 -23.63 0.68 -8.85
CA GLN A 157 -23.11 -0.66 -9.11
C GLN A 157 -22.42 -1.23 -7.86
N THR A 158 -21.39 -0.55 -7.36
CA THR A 158 -20.63 -0.92 -6.15
C THR A 158 -21.55 -1.08 -4.94
N ARG A 159 -22.51 -0.16 -4.77
CA ARG A 159 -23.50 -0.23 -3.70
C ARG A 159 -24.35 -1.51 -3.78
N THR A 160 -24.80 -1.89 -4.97
CA THR A 160 -25.63 -3.10 -5.17
C THR A 160 -24.84 -4.36 -4.84
N GLU A 161 -23.58 -4.44 -5.27
CA GLU A 161 -22.69 -5.56 -4.95
C GLU A 161 -22.44 -5.69 -3.45
N LEU A 162 -22.17 -4.56 -2.77
CA LEU A 162 -21.97 -4.54 -1.33
C LEU A 162 -23.23 -4.94 -0.56
N VAL A 163 -24.42 -4.53 -1.01
CA VAL A 163 -25.69 -4.94 -0.38
C VAL A 163 -25.92 -6.43 -0.55
N ASN A 164 -25.65 -6.99 -1.74
CA ASN A 164 -25.75 -8.44 -1.97
C ASN A 164 -24.77 -9.22 -1.09
N GLN A 165 -23.54 -8.73 -0.96
CA GLN A 165 -22.54 -9.34 -0.07
C GLN A 165 -22.97 -9.24 1.41
N ALA A 166 -23.42 -8.06 1.84
CA ALA A 166 -23.90 -7.82 3.19
C ALA A 166 -25.10 -8.70 3.53
N TYR A 167 -26.00 -8.91 2.57
CA TYR A 167 -27.14 -9.81 2.71
C TYR A 167 -26.68 -11.24 3.01
N SER A 168 -25.74 -11.77 2.22
CA SER A 168 -25.16 -13.11 2.43
C SER A 168 -24.36 -13.22 3.72
N THR A 169 -23.75 -12.12 4.19
CA THR A 169 -22.79 -12.13 5.32
C THR A 169 -23.48 -11.87 6.67
N LEU A 170 -24.40 -10.92 6.74
CA LEU A 170 -24.99 -10.43 7.99
C LEU A 170 -26.22 -11.23 8.43
N ASN A 171 -26.86 -11.96 7.52
CA ASN A 171 -28.11 -12.69 7.78
C ASN A 171 -29.23 -11.83 8.40
N THR A 172 -29.17 -10.51 8.22
CA THR A 172 -30.11 -9.51 8.77
C THR A 172 -31.27 -9.19 7.83
N GLY A 173 -31.38 -9.91 6.70
CA GLY A 173 -32.30 -9.57 5.61
C GLY A 173 -31.84 -8.37 4.77
N TRP A 174 -32.61 -8.06 3.73
CA TRP A 174 -32.26 -7.03 2.73
C TRP A 174 -32.20 -5.61 3.31
N ASP A 175 -33.10 -5.27 4.24
CA ASP A 175 -33.12 -3.96 4.90
C ASP A 175 -31.85 -3.74 5.74
N GLY A 176 -31.47 -4.73 6.57
CA GLY A 176 -30.24 -4.65 7.38
C GLY A 176 -28.97 -4.54 6.52
N ALA A 177 -28.94 -5.23 5.38
CA ALA A 177 -27.85 -5.12 4.42
C ALA A 177 -27.72 -3.71 3.83
N GLN A 178 -28.84 -3.09 3.45
CA GLN A 178 -28.86 -1.69 2.98
C GLN A 178 -28.44 -0.71 4.07
N GLN A 179 -28.90 -0.89 5.30
CA GLN A 179 -28.52 -0.06 6.43
C GLN A 179 -27.01 -0.15 6.72
N ALA A 180 -26.43 -1.35 6.66
CA ALA A 180 -25.00 -1.55 6.88
C ALA A 180 -24.14 -0.87 5.80
N VAL A 181 -24.52 -0.97 4.53
CA VAL A 181 -23.83 -0.27 3.43
C VAL A 181 -23.98 1.26 3.56
N ASN A 182 -25.16 1.75 3.98
CA ASN A 182 -25.35 3.18 4.29
C ASN A 182 -24.50 3.65 5.47
N ALA A 183 -24.32 2.82 6.50
CA ALA A 183 -23.44 3.13 7.63
C ALA A 183 -21.97 3.18 7.18
N LEU A 184 -21.53 2.22 6.38
CA LEU A 184 -20.19 2.20 5.77
C LEU A 184 -19.95 3.45 4.93
N GLN A 185 -20.88 3.84 4.07
CA GLN A 185 -20.75 5.03 3.23
C GLN A 185 -20.61 6.31 4.07
N ARG A 186 -21.41 6.46 5.12
CA ARG A 186 -21.30 7.60 6.04
C ARG A 186 -19.96 7.61 6.78
N ALA A 187 -19.50 6.46 7.23
CA ALA A 187 -18.19 6.33 7.86
C ALA A 187 -17.05 6.70 6.89
N ALA A 188 -17.15 6.24 5.63
CA ALA A 188 -16.20 6.59 4.57
C ALA A 188 -16.18 8.10 4.31
N ALA A 189 -17.36 8.74 4.26
CA ALA A 189 -17.47 10.18 4.04
C ALA A 189 -16.84 11.00 5.18
N MET A 190 -16.80 10.46 6.40
CA MET A 190 -16.15 11.09 7.56
C MET A 190 -14.64 10.85 7.67
N LEU A 191 -14.07 10.01 6.80
CA LEU A 191 -12.62 9.74 6.83
C LEU A 191 -11.83 11.02 6.55
N PRO A 192 -10.72 11.25 7.29
CA PRO A 192 -9.85 12.38 7.03
C PRO A 192 -9.19 12.25 5.65
N THR A 193 -8.83 13.39 5.06
CA THR A 193 -8.14 13.45 3.75
C THR A 193 -6.64 13.20 3.87
N SER A 194 -6.11 13.24 5.09
CA SER A 194 -4.73 12.90 5.40
C SER A 194 -4.63 12.13 6.72
N ILE A 195 -3.63 11.26 6.82
CA ILE A 195 -3.32 10.47 8.00
C ILE A 195 -1.84 10.69 8.30
N THR A 196 -1.50 10.97 9.55
CA THR A 196 -0.10 11.10 9.98
C THR A 196 0.19 10.01 11.00
N ALA A 197 1.30 9.29 10.87
CA ALA A 197 1.81 8.44 11.95
C ALA A 197 3.24 8.75 12.32
N ARG A 198 3.61 8.29 13.51
CA ARG A 198 4.92 8.42 14.13
C ARG A 198 5.48 7.03 14.34
N GLY A 199 6.76 6.88 14.06
CA GLY A 199 7.48 5.63 14.27
C GLY A 199 8.68 5.54 13.34
N THR A 200 9.23 4.35 13.25
CA THR A 200 10.36 4.10 12.35
C THR A 200 9.85 3.75 10.97
N VAL A 201 10.35 4.43 9.95
CA VAL A 201 10.09 4.10 8.55
C VAL A 201 11.36 3.48 7.97
N SER A 202 11.21 2.32 7.33
CA SER A 202 12.28 1.77 6.50
C SER A 202 12.26 2.52 5.17
N VAL A 203 13.09 3.56 5.07
CA VAL A 203 13.30 4.24 3.79
C VAL A 203 14.24 3.34 2.99
N PRO A 204 13.79 2.71 1.89
CA PRO A 204 14.71 1.96 1.04
C PRO A 204 15.84 2.91 0.63
N ASP A 205 17.09 2.45 0.73
CA ASP A 205 18.22 3.17 0.16
C ASP A 205 18.04 3.17 -1.35
N ILE A 206 17.30 4.17 -1.85
CA ILE A 206 17.31 4.49 -3.27
C ILE A 206 18.65 5.17 -3.46
N THR A 207 19.70 4.38 -3.71
CA THR A 207 20.88 4.86 -4.41
C THR A 207 20.38 5.32 -5.79
N VAL A 208 19.91 6.56 -5.87
CA VAL A 208 19.75 7.27 -7.13
C VAL A 208 21.17 7.39 -7.65
N ASN A 209 21.54 6.52 -8.58
CA ASN A 209 22.73 6.71 -9.38
C ASN A 209 22.27 7.55 -10.58
N PRO A 210 22.25 8.90 -10.50
CA PRO A 210 21.88 9.69 -11.65
C PRO A 210 22.90 9.36 -12.74
N GLN A 211 22.47 8.68 -13.80
CA GLN A 211 23.23 8.69 -15.03
C GLN A 211 23.11 10.10 -15.60
N VAL A 212 23.86 11.03 -15.02
CA VAL A 212 24.11 12.33 -15.63
C VAL A 212 25.00 12.02 -16.83
N GLN A 213 24.40 11.79 -17.99
CA GLN A 213 25.10 11.95 -19.25
C GLN A 213 25.43 13.43 -19.38
N VAL A 214 26.59 13.82 -18.86
CA VAL A 214 27.18 15.10 -19.18
C VAL A 214 27.68 14.99 -20.62
N SER A 215 26.81 15.32 -21.58
CA SER A 215 27.27 15.68 -22.91
C SER A 215 28.01 17.00 -22.78
N VAL A 216 29.33 16.92 -22.55
CA VAL A 216 30.22 18.05 -22.73
C VAL A 216 30.30 18.29 -24.24
N SER A 217 29.42 19.15 -24.75
CA SER A 217 29.67 19.84 -26.01
C SER A 217 30.89 20.71 -25.77
N THR A 218 32.08 20.21 -26.11
CA THR A 218 33.29 21.03 -26.11
C THR A 218 33.02 22.24 -27.00
N PRO A 219 33.08 23.48 -26.47
CA PRO A 219 33.06 24.64 -27.35
C PRO A 219 34.24 24.48 -28.31
N GLU A 220 33.95 24.57 -29.60
CA GLU A 220 34.98 24.48 -30.63
C GLU A 220 36.10 25.48 -30.29
N ARG A 221 37.32 24.95 -30.13
CA ARG A 221 38.55 25.73 -30.01
C ARG A 221 38.73 26.51 -31.32
N GLY A 222 38.10 27.67 -31.41
CA GLY A 222 38.23 28.55 -32.58
C GLY A 222 38.05 30.03 -32.28
N GLY A 223 37.41 30.42 -31.18
CA GLY A 223 37.01 31.82 -30.95
C GLY A 223 37.97 32.68 -30.10
N LEU A 224 38.82 32.08 -29.27
CA LEU A 224 39.64 32.82 -28.30
C LEU A 224 40.90 33.45 -28.92
N ASP A 225 41.51 32.79 -29.91
CA ASP A 225 42.68 33.31 -30.61
C ASP A 225 42.33 34.53 -31.48
N GLN A 226 41.13 34.55 -32.05
CA GLN A 226 40.68 35.61 -32.95
C GLN A 226 40.32 36.89 -32.18
N THR A 227 39.78 36.78 -30.97
CA THR A 227 39.48 37.94 -30.11
C THR A 227 40.74 38.56 -29.48
N LEU A 228 41.76 37.76 -29.19
CA LEU A 228 43.07 38.26 -28.74
C LEU A 228 43.87 38.92 -29.88
N ALA A 229 43.82 38.36 -31.10
CA ALA A 229 44.47 38.97 -32.27
C ALA A 229 43.85 40.32 -32.65
N SER A 230 42.52 40.47 -32.54
CA SER A 230 41.84 41.74 -32.84
C SER A 230 42.16 42.85 -31.83
N GLN A 231 42.47 42.54 -30.57
CA GLN A 231 42.86 43.56 -29.57
C GLN A 231 44.31 44.01 -29.73
N ALA A 232 45.22 43.13 -30.19
CA ALA A 232 46.61 43.50 -30.44
C ALA A 232 46.79 44.43 -31.66
N ALA A 233 45.98 44.24 -32.71
CA ALA A 233 46.04 45.06 -33.92
C ALA A 233 45.55 46.52 -33.73
N LEU A 234 44.65 46.76 -32.76
CA LEU A 234 44.14 48.10 -32.43
C LEU A 234 45.07 48.89 -31.50
N ALA A 235 45.92 48.22 -30.73
CA ALA A 235 46.95 48.85 -29.91
C ALA A 235 48.19 49.28 -30.73
N GLY A 236 48.50 48.55 -31.81
CA GLY A 236 49.63 48.88 -32.71
C GLY A 236 49.38 50.06 -33.66
N SER A 237 48.13 50.45 -33.90
CA SER A 237 47.77 51.47 -34.89
C SER A 237 47.73 52.91 -34.34
N GLN A 238 47.93 53.11 -33.03
CA GLN A 238 48.09 54.45 -32.43
C GLN A 238 49.56 54.90 -32.29
N MET A 239 50.53 54.04 -32.63
CA MET A 239 51.96 54.35 -32.53
C MET A 239 52.62 54.63 -33.90
N GLY A 240 51.83 54.93 -34.93
CA GLY A 240 52.30 55.27 -36.28
C GLY A 240 51.91 56.67 -36.77
N ALA A 241 51.17 57.46 -35.98
CA ALA A 241 50.68 58.79 -36.39
C ALA A 241 51.35 59.95 -35.63
N MET A 242 52.54 59.74 -35.05
CA MET A 242 53.38 60.79 -34.46
C MET A 242 54.83 60.66 -34.96
N SER A 243 55.04 60.65 -36.27
CA SER A 243 56.39 60.74 -36.88
C SER A 243 56.28 61.18 -38.35
N SER A 244 55.78 62.39 -38.62
CA SER A 244 55.92 63.06 -39.92
C SER A 244 55.57 64.55 -39.77
N GLU A 245 56.35 65.26 -38.95
CA GLU A 245 56.39 66.73 -38.99
C GLU A 245 57.85 67.13 -38.78
N GLU A 246 58.59 67.18 -39.89
CA GLU A 246 59.74 68.07 -40.16
C GLU A 246 60.05 68.06 -41.67
#